data_AF-A0AAV5XFP6-F1
#
_entry.id   AF-A0AAV5XFP6-F1
#
_cell.length_a   1.000
_cell.length_b   1.000
_cell.length_c   1.000
_cell.angle_alpha   90.00
_cell.angle_beta   90.00
_cell.angle_gamma   90.00
#
_symmetry.space_group_name_H-M   'P 1'
#
loop_
_entity.id
_entity.type
_entity.pdbx_description
1 polymer ?
#
loop_
_entity_poly.entity_id
_entity_poly.type
_entity_poly.pdbx_seq_one_letter_code
_entity_poly.pdbx_strand_id
1 'polypeptide(L)'
;MDQVRQAPLFDGARPIYEITQIWFTNQPAAPGESSTAKDVTATLEFFDPKSRVARVTAHGQWAVTTAPEHVGYMGTTPVTDIPPSAIPVKLMAILKHPQDTSAYAYAQENIYASPDGRHASYELPRGRYRLRVKLLGKNVNKSFAFTVDNGGLGTRPSVVRSG
;
A
#
# COMPACT_ATOMS: atom_id res chain seq x y z
N MET A 1 -15.86 1.12 -0.66
CA MET A 1 -15.40 0.01 -1.52
C MET A 1 -13.89 0.13 -1.67
N ASP A 2 -13.14 -0.95 -1.42
CA ASP A 2 -11.67 -0.93 -1.34
C ASP A 2 -11.08 -1.62 -2.58
N GLN A 3 -10.44 -0.86 -3.47
CA GLN A 3 -9.87 -1.39 -4.72
C GLN A 3 -8.35 -1.58 -4.55
N VAL A 4 -7.79 -2.60 -5.21
CA VAL A 4 -6.34 -2.77 -5.32
C VAL A 4 -5.96 -2.49 -6.76
N ARG A 5 -4.99 -1.60 -6.98
CA ARG A 5 -4.49 -1.26 -8.31
C ARG A 5 -2.96 -1.28 -8.36
N GLN A 6 -2.39 -1.52 -9.53
CA GLN A 6 -0.94 -1.53 -9.75
C GLN A 6 -0.52 -0.28 -10.50
N ALA A 7 0.55 0.35 -10.02
CA ALA A 7 1.16 1.56 -10.54
C ALA A 7 2.56 1.30 -11.08
N PRO A 8 2.72 1.05 -12.39
CA PRO A 8 4.04 0.95 -12.99
C PRO A 8 4.72 2.32 -13.01
N LEU A 9 6.01 2.34 -12.66
CA LEU A 9 6.89 3.51 -12.80
C LEU A 9 7.91 3.27 -13.90
N PHE A 10 8.16 4.30 -14.68
CA PHE A 10 9.01 4.25 -15.86
C PHE A 10 10.11 5.32 -15.80
N ASP A 11 11.29 4.96 -16.30
CA ASP A 11 12.35 5.88 -16.72
C ASP A 11 12.41 5.84 -18.26
N GLY A 12 11.87 6.89 -18.90
CA GLY A 12 11.59 6.87 -20.33
C GLY A 12 10.65 5.71 -20.70
N ALA A 13 11.13 4.78 -21.54
CA ALA A 13 10.39 3.59 -21.95
C ALA A 13 10.63 2.35 -21.06
N ARG A 14 11.53 2.43 -20.07
CA ARG A 14 11.92 1.27 -19.24
C ARG A 14 11.15 1.24 -17.93
N PRO A 15 10.46 0.14 -17.58
CA PRO A 15 9.85 0.01 -16.26
C PRO A 15 10.97 -0.12 -15.22
N ILE A 16 10.97 0.77 -14.22
CA ILE A 16 11.92 0.75 -13.12
C ILE A 16 11.42 -0.27 -12.09
N TYR A 17 10.23 -0.03 -11.56
CA TYR A 17 9.52 -0.92 -10.64
C TYR A 17 8.02 -0.64 -10.71
N GLU A 18 7.24 -1.52 -10.11
CA GLU A 18 5.80 -1.38 -9.98
C GLU A 18 5.43 -1.28 -8.51
N ILE A 19 4.48 -0.39 -8.22
CA ILE A 19 3.91 -0.25 -6.88
C ILE A 19 2.49 -0.81 -6.85
N THR A 20 2.21 -1.73 -5.94
CA THR A 20 0.84 -2.11 -5.60
C THR A 20 0.24 -1.09 -4.65
N GLN A 21 -0.89 -0.51 -5.03
CA GLN A 21 -1.65 0.46 -4.27
C GLN A 21 -2.95 -0.15 -3.72
N ILE A 22 -3.30 0.20 -2.49
CA ILE A 22 -4.59 -0.12 -1.87
C ILE A 22 -5.38 1.18 -1.73
N TRP A 23 -6.56 1.21 -2.35
CA TRP A 23 -7.38 2.40 -2.48
C TRP A 23 -8.50 2.35 -1.46
N PHE A 24 -8.59 3.39 -0.63
CA PHE A 24 -9.58 3.50 0.44
C PHE A 24 -10.57 4.62 0.13
N THR A 25 -11.86 4.33 0.31
CA THR A 25 -12.94 5.30 0.26
C THR A 25 -13.62 5.38 1.62
N ASN A 26 -14.12 6.56 1.98
CA ASN A 26 -14.86 6.76 3.22
C ASN A 26 -16.34 6.99 2.89
N GLN A 27 -17.16 5.97 3.14
CA GLN A 27 -18.59 5.98 2.84
C GLN A 27 -19.38 5.72 4.13
N PRO A 28 -19.50 6.74 5.02
CA PRO A 28 -20.31 6.62 6.23
C PRO A 28 -21.81 6.54 5.88
N ALA A 29 -22.61 5.94 6.76
CA ALA A 29 -24.06 5.91 6.58
C ALA A 29 -24.70 7.30 6.62
N ALA A 30 -24.15 8.21 7.43
CA ALA A 30 -24.53 9.62 7.50
C ALA A 30 -23.29 10.50 7.23
N PRO A 31 -23.17 11.10 6.02
CA PRO A 31 -22.06 11.99 5.72
C PRO A 31 -22.19 13.33 6.44
N GLY A 32 -21.07 13.83 6.98
CA GLY A 32 -20.97 15.10 7.67
C GLY A 32 -19.50 15.44 7.93
N GLU A 33 -19.19 16.65 8.41
CA GLU A 33 -17.80 17.06 8.66
C GLU A 33 -17.10 16.18 9.70
N SER A 34 -17.85 15.73 10.72
CA SER A 34 -17.39 14.75 11.72
C SER A 34 -17.12 13.37 11.15
N SER A 35 -17.58 13.08 9.93
CA SER A 35 -17.33 11.82 9.24
C SER A 35 -16.02 11.82 8.45
N THR A 36 -15.35 12.96 8.28
CA THR A 36 -14.00 13.00 7.71
C THR A 36 -13.01 12.34 8.66
N ALA A 37 -12.29 11.35 8.15
CA ALA A 37 -11.14 10.79 8.85
C ALA A 37 -9.95 11.74 8.63
N LYS A 38 -9.45 12.38 9.69
CA LYS A 38 -8.39 13.38 9.60
C LYS A 38 -7.06 12.84 10.10
N ASP A 39 -5.97 13.36 9.54
CA ASP A 39 -4.60 13.01 9.94
C ASP A 39 -4.36 11.49 9.91
N VAL A 40 -4.85 10.80 8.87
CA VAL A 40 -4.82 9.34 8.80
C VAL A 40 -3.42 8.84 8.44
N THR A 41 -2.86 8.05 9.35
CA THR A 41 -1.64 7.25 9.16
C THR A 41 -2.00 5.80 8.84
N ALA A 42 -1.06 5.08 8.24
CA ALA A 42 -1.22 3.65 7.95
C ALA A 42 -0.03 2.84 8.46
N THR A 43 -0.29 1.65 8.98
CA THR A 43 0.72 0.62 9.25
C THR A 43 0.43 -0.60 8.39
N LEU A 44 1.45 -1.10 7.70
CA LEU A 44 1.42 -2.31 6.90
C LEU A 44 2.15 -3.42 7.67
N GLU A 45 1.47 -4.52 7.96
CA GLU A 45 2.06 -5.67 8.63
C GLU A 45 1.87 -6.92 7.75
N PHE A 46 2.98 -7.49 7.31
CA PHE A 46 3.01 -8.70 6.51
C PHE A 46 3.33 -9.90 7.39
N PHE A 47 2.52 -10.95 7.28
CA PHE A 47 2.65 -12.18 8.04
C PHE A 47 2.78 -13.36 7.08
N ASP A 48 3.64 -14.31 7.44
CA ASP A 48 3.54 -15.64 6.84
C ASP A 48 2.15 -16.25 7.13
N PRO A 49 1.61 -17.13 6.28
CA PRO A 49 0.19 -17.51 6.32
C PRO A 49 -0.30 -18.00 7.69
N LYS A 50 0.57 -18.70 8.44
CA LYS A 50 0.25 -19.27 9.76
C LYS A 50 0.87 -18.51 10.94
N SER A 51 1.67 -17.46 10.71
CA SER A 51 2.38 -16.73 11.78
C SER A 51 1.53 -15.63 12.41
N ARG A 52 1.59 -15.47 13.73
CA ARG A 52 1.01 -14.30 14.42
C ARG A 52 1.98 -13.13 14.56
N VAL A 53 3.25 -13.36 14.29
CA VAL A 53 4.30 -12.34 14.34
C VAL A 53 4.52 -11.80 12.93
N ALA A 54 4.52 -10.48 12.79
CA ALA A 54 4.77 -9.84 11.52
C ALA A 54 6.21 -10.12 11.09
N ARG A 55 6.39 -10.54 9.84
CA ARG A 55 7.68 -10.66 9.19
C ARG A 55 8.25 -9.29 8.87
N VAL A 56 7.40 -8.42 8.33
CA VAL A 56 7.72 -7.05 7.96
C VAL A 56 6.64 -6.13 8.50
N THR A 57 7.05 -5.04 9.14
CA THR A 57 6.19 -3.93 9.55
C THR A 57 6.73 -2.65 8.91
N ALA A 58 5.87 -1.90 8.25
CA ALA A 58 6.23 -0.67 7.56
C ALA A 58 5.21 0.44 7.84
N HIS A 59 5.67 1.69 7.90
CA HIS A 59 4.80 2.85 7.89
C HIS A 59 4.36 3.14 6.46
N GLY A 60 3.05 3.05 6.26
CA GLY A 60 2.44 3.25 4.96
C GLY A 60 2.58 4.68 4.47
N GLN A 61 2.65 4.83 3.15
CA GLN A 61 2.81 6.11 2.47
C GLN A 61 1.64 6.34 1.53
N TRP A 62 0.97 7.48 1.64
CA TRP A 62 -0.15 7.85 0.80
C TRP A 62 0.32 8.54 -0.48
N ALA A 63 -0.28 8.21 -1.61
CA ALA A 63 -0.04 8.86 -2.89
C ALA A 63 -0.54 10.31 -2.89
N VAL A 64 0.31 11.24 -3.30
CA VAL A 64 -0.12 12.59 -3.70
C VAL A 64 -0.45 12.54 -5.19
N THR A 65 -1.73 12.64 -5.55
CA THR A 65 -2.20 12.49 -6.93
C THR A 65 -2.98 13.70 -7.41
N THR A 66 -2.92 13.97 -8.71
CA THR A 66 -3.68 15.05 -9.37
C THR A 66 -5.06 14.62 -9.85
N ALA A 67 -5.31 13.32 -9.99
CA ALA A 67 -6.60 12.78 -10.44
C ALA A 67 -7.01 11.51 -9.65
N PRO A 68 -8.28 11.38 -9.23
CA PRO A 68 -8.78 10.25 -8.45
C PRO A 68 -8.53 8.89 -9.09
N GLU A 69 -8.79 8.73 -10.39
CA GLU A 69 -8.66 7.45 -11.10
C GLU A 69 -7.25 7.19 -11.65
N HIS A 70 -6.36 8.19 -11.60
CA HIS A 70 -5.03 8.05 -12.15
C HIS A 70 -4.12 7.27 -11.19
N VAL A 71 -3.48 6.25 -11.72
CA VAL A 71 -2.62 5.35 -10.94
C VAL A 71 -1.26 6.00 -10.60
N GLY A 72 -0.81 6.96 -11.40
CA GLY A 72 0.41 7.73 -11.14
C GLY A 72 0.29 8.69 -9.95
N TYR A 73 1.44 9.12 -9.45
CA TYR A 73 1.55 10.00 -8.28
C TYR A 73 2.76 10.94 -8.43
N MET A 74 2.70 12.12 -7.80
CA MET A 74 3.78 13.13 -7.84
C MET A 74 4.76 12.98 -6.67
N GLY A 75 4.32 12.32 -5.60
CA GLY A 75 5.09 12.08 -4.39
C GLY A 75 4.25 11.29 -3.40
N THR A 76 4.80 11.09 -2.20
CA THR A 76 4.07 10.45 -1.11
C THR A 76 4.07 11.29 0.15
N THR A 77 3.09 11.04 1.03
CA THR A 77 2.96 11.67 2.34
C THR A 77 2.64 10.62 3.40
N PRO A 78 3.18 10.72 4.63
CA PRO A 78 2.87 9.77 5.70
C PRO A 78 1.44 9.92 6.25
N VAL A 79 0.78 11.05 5.97
CA VAL A 79 -0.53 11.42 6.52
C VAL A 79 -1.45 11.93 5.41
N THR A 80 -2.73 11.57 5.46
CA THR A 80 -3.76 12.10 4.57
C THR A 80 -5.13 12.24 5.26
N ASP A 81 -5.98 13.12 4.75
CA ASP A 81 -7.39 13.18 5.14
C ASP A 81 -8.22 12.33 4.18
N ILE A 82 -9.23 11.63 4.70
CA ILE A 82 -10.15 10.81 3.91
C ILE A 82 -11.58 11.37 4.06
N PRO A 83 -12.00 12.29 3.17
CA PRO A 83 -13.32 12.90 3.25
C PRO A 83 -14.42 11.85 2.98
N PRO A 84 -15.64 12.04 3.51
CA PRO A 84 -16.78 11.14 3.31
C PRO A 84 -17.29 11.25 1.87
N SER A 85 -16.56 10.63 0.94
CA SER A 85 -16.79 10.74 -0.50
C SER A 85 -16.45 9.42 -1.21
N ALA A 86 -16.85 9.31 -2.47
CA ALA A 86 -16.46 8.20 -3.33
C ALA A 86 -15.03 8.33 -3.89
N ILE A 87 -14.34 9.46 -3.64
CA ILE A 87 -12.99 9.69 -4.15
C ILE A 87 -11.99 8.89 -3.30
N PRO A 88 -11.21 7.97 -3.90
CA PRO A 88 -10.27 7.16 -3.16
C PRO A 88 -8.99 7.91 -2.80
N VAL A 89 -8.46 7.64 -1.61
CA VAL A 89 -7.06 7.87 -1.27
C VAL A 89 -6.26 6.58 -1.50
N LYS A 90 -5.00 6.69 -1.89
CA LYS A 90 -4.22 5.55 -2.40
C LYS A 90 -3.02 5.31 -1.49
N LEU A 91 -2.98 4.15 -0.86
CA LEU A 91 -1.89 3.72 0.00
C LEU A 91 -0.89 2.88 -0.80
N MET A 92 0.38 3.28 -0.81
CA MET A 92 1.46 2.46 -1.38
C MET A 92 1.74 1.28 -0.46
N ALA A 93 1.70 0.06 -0.98
CA ALA A 93 1.83 -1.15 -0.17
C ALA A 93 3.08 -1.98 -0.50
N ILE A 94 3.29 -2.28 -1.78
CA ILE A 94 4.35 -3.22 -2.22
C ILE A 94 5.07 -2.62 -3.43
N LEU A 95 6.40 -2.68 -3.43
CA LEU A 95 7.28 -2.36 -4.55
C LEU A 95 7.83 -3.66 -5.16
N LYS A 96 7.83 -3.77 -6.50
CA LYS A 96 8.37 -4.92 -7.23
C LYS A 96 9.16 -4.46 -8.45
N HIS A 97 10.44 -4.80 -8.51
CA HIS A 97 11.20 -4.67 -9.77
C HIS A 97 10.88 -5.86 -10.70
N PRO A 98 10.77 -5.65 -12.03
CA PRO A 98 10.41 -6.70 -12.98
C PRO A 98 11.36 -7.91 -12.97
N GLN A 99 12.65 -7.67 -12.70
CA GLN A 99 13.71 -8.68 -12.75
C GLN A 99 13.93 -9.42 -11.43
N ASP A 100 13.27 -9.01 -10.35
CA ASP A 100 13.49 -9.62 -9.04
C ASP A 100 12.60 -10.86 -8.84
N THR A 101 12.98 -11.76 -7.96
CA THR A 101 12.08 -12.80 -7.41
C THR A 101 11.30 -12.28 -6.20
N SER A 102 11.94 -11.43 -5.40
CA SER A 102 11.34 -10.81 -4.22
C SER A 102 10.55 -9.54 -4.58
N ALA A 103 9.59 -9.22 -3.74
CA ALA A 103 8.96 -7.91 -3.64
C ALA A 103 9.41 -7.25 -2.34
N TYR A 104 9.04 -6.00 -2.12
CA TYR A 104 9.40 -5.25 -0.93
C TYR A 104 8.21 -4.45 -0.42
N ALA A 105 8.06 -4.31 0.89
CA ALA A 105 7.08 -3.37 1.43
C ALA A 105 7.50 -1.94 1.04
N TYR A 106 6.55 -1.17 0.49
CA TYR A 106 6.80 0.23 0.19
C TYR A 106 6.75 1.05 1.48
N ALA A 107 7.86 1.68 1.82
CA ALA A 107 8.02 2.49 3.02
C ALA A 107 9.04 3.59 2.75
N GLN A 108 8.89 4.78 3.34
CA GLN A 108 9.87 5.84 3.15
C GLN A 108 11.23 5.45 3.76
N GLU A 109 11.22 4.69 4.85
CA GLU A 109 12.41 4.16 5.51
C GLU A 109 13.16 3.15 4.63
N ASN A 110 12.43 2.36 3.84
CA ASN A 110 13.02 1.44 2.86
C ASN A 110 13.76 2.25 1.78
N ILE A 111 13.08 3.24 1.17
CA ILE A 111 13.68 4.09 0.13
C ILE A 111 14.88 4.89 0.67
N TYR A 112 14.83 5.36 1.92
CA TYR A 112 15.95 6.07 2.53
C TYR A 112 17.16 5.16 2.78
N ALA A 113 16.93 3.93 3.25
CA ALA A 113 18.00 2.97 3.52
C ALA A 113 18.57 2.30 2.26
N SER A 114 17.74 2.11 1.23
CA SER A 114 18.12 1.61 -0.09
C SER A 114 17.37 2.41 -1.15
N PRO A 115 18.02 3.34 -1.89
CA PRO A 115 17.35 4.25 -2.83
C PRO A 115 16.51 3.58 -3.92
N ASP A 116 16.79 2.31 -4.24
CA ASP A 116 16.02 1.49 -5.17
C ASP A 116 14.89 0.69 -4.51
N GLY A 117 14.69 0.84 -3.21
CA GLY A 117 13.65 0.19 -2.41
C GLY A 117 13.86 -1.30 -2.14
N ARG A 118 15.10 -1.80 -2.27
CA ARG A 118 15.44 -3.23 -2.09
C ARG A 118 16.14 -3.54 -0.76
N HIS A 119 15.77 -2.84 0.32
CA HIS A 119 16.36 -3.10 1.64
C HIS A 119 15.85 -4.43 2.23
N ALA A 120 16.76 -5.27 2.75
CA ALA A 120 16.47 -6.63 3.20
C ALA A 120 15.38 -6.72 4.29
N SER A 121 15.33 -5.77 5.22
CA SER A 121 14.30 -5.74 6.28
C SER A 121 12.87 -5.54 5.78
N TYR A 122 12.69 -5.14 4.52
CA TYR A 122 11.39 -4.95 3.88
C TYR A 122 11.08 -6.02 2.84
N GLU A 123 11.96 -7.02 2.70
CA GLU A 123 11.85 -8.05 1.69
C GLU A 123 10.65 -8.99 1.94
N LEU A 124 9.92 -9.23 0.87
CA LEU A 124 8.86 -10.21 0.73
C LEU A 124 9.29 -11.20 -0.36
N PRO A 125 9.99 -12.29 0.00
CA PRO A 125 10.37 -13.33 -0.95
C PRO A 125 9.18 -13.91 -1.70
N ARG A 126 9.43 -14.71 -2.74
CA ARG A 126 8.36 -15.46 -3.41
C ARG A 126 7.55 -16.25 -2.38
N GLY A 127 6.23 -16.11 -2.43
CA GLY A 127 5.33 -16.79 -1.51
C GLY A 127 4.03 -16.03 -1.26
N ARG A 128 3.21 -16.62 -0.39
CA ARG A 128 1.93 -16.07 0.03
C ARG A 128 2.04 -15.47 1.42
N TYR A 129 1.41 -14.31 1.63
CA TYR A 129 1.39 -13.59 2.88
C TYR A 129 -0.03 -13.15 3.23
N ARG A 130 -0.26 -12.94 4.52
CA ARG A 130 -1.39 -12.11 4.97
C ARG A 130 -0.88 -10.70 5.20
N LEU A 131 -1.56 -9.72 4.66
CA LEU A 131 -1.30 -8.30 4.90
C LEU A 131 -2.42 -7.74 5.79
N ARG A 132 -2.04 -7.15 6.91
CA ARG A 132 -2.93 -6.31 7.72
C ARG A 132 -2.56 -4.86 7.48
N VAL A 133 -3.56 -4.06 7.08
CA VAL A 133 -3.44 -2.61 6.99
C VAL A 133 -4.23 -1.99 8.13
N LYS A 134 -3.55 -1.27 9.01
CA LYS A 134 -4.19 -0.53 10.11
C LYS A 134 -4.20 0.95 9.78
N LEU A 135 -5.38 1.57 9.76
CA LEU A 135 -5.55 3.01 9.61
C LEU A 135 -5.86 3.63 10.96
N LEU A 136 -5.12 4.68 11.31
CA LEU A 136 -5.27 5.42 12.56
C LEU A 136 -5.24 6.93 12.30
N GLY A 137 -6.22 7.65 12.84
CA GLY A 137 -6.34 9.09 12.77
C GLY A 137 -7.56 9.57 13.56
N LYS A 138 -7.91 10.86 13.45
CA LYS A 138 -9.17 11.36 14.02
C LYS A 138 -10.33 10.73 13.27
N ASN A 139 -11.34 10.26 13.99
CA ASN A 139 -12.53 9.58 13.46
C ASN A 139 -12.25 8.28 12.67
N VAL A 140 -11.04 7.70 12.78
CA VAL A 140 -10.72 6.39 12.21
C VAL A 140 -9.75 5.57 13.07
N ASN A 141 -10.15 4.34 13.38
CA ASN A 141 -9.28 3.30 13.90
C ASN A 141 -9.81 1.97 13.34
N LYS A 142 -9.30 1.58 12.16
CA LYS A 142 -9.79 0.42 11.41
C LYS A 142 -8.65 -0.45 10.96
N SER A 143 -8.91 -1.75 10.88
CA SER A 143 -7.98 -2.74 10.33
C SER A 143 -8.62 -3.45 9.15
N PHE A 144 -7.82 -3.69 8.13
CA PHE A 144 -8.22 -4.33 6.90
C PHE A 144 -7.28 -5.49 6.62
N ALA A 145 -7.83 -6.63 6.23
CA ALA A 145 -7.06 -7.84 5.95
C ALA A 145 -7.04 -8.11 4.44
N PHE A 146 -5.87 -8.49 3.95
CA PHE A 146 -5.63 -8.86 2.56
C PHE A 146 -4.78 -10.12 2.50
N THR A 147 -4.90 -10.84 1.40
CA THR A 147 -3.97 -11.90 0.98
C THR A 147 -3.07 -11.35 -0.10
N VAL A 148 -1.77 -11.57 0.04
CA VAL A 148 -0.74 -11.18 -0.93
C VAL A 148 -0.12 -12.45 -1.51
N ASP A 149 0.00 -12.53 -2.82
CA ASP A 149 0.75 -13.58 -3.51
C ASP A 149 1.87 -12.96 -4.35
N ASN A 150 3.12 -13.15 -3.94
CA ASN A 150 4.28 -12.80 -4.73
C ASN A 150 4.73 -14.04 -5.51
N GLY A 151 4.37 -14.10 -6.80
CA GLY A 151 4.63 -15.27 -7.66
C GLY A 151 6.10 -15.48 -8.03
N GLY A 152 6.98 -14.49 -7.78
CA GLY A 152 8.39 -14.54 -8.16
C GLY A 152 8.73 -13.75 -9.43
N LEU A 153 9.76 -14.20 -10.14
CA LEU A 153 10.35 -13.53 -11.30
C LEU A 153 9.31 -13.23 -12.38
N GLY A 154 9.29 -11.98 -12.88
CA GLY A 154 8.39 -11.55 -13.95
C GLY A 154 6.90 -11.54 -13.58
N THR A 155 6.56 -11.83 -12.32
CA THR A 155 5.18 -11.81 -11.84
C THR A 155 4.96 -10.66 -10.87
N ARG A 156 3.82 -10.01 -11.04
CA ARG A 156 3.41 -8.91 -10.17
C ARG A 156 2.77 -9.47 -8.90
N PRO A 157 2.99 -8.85 -7.73
CA PRO A 157 2.24 -9.19 -6.53
C PRO A 157 0.74 -9.03 -6.77
N SER A 158 -0.03 -10.09 -6.46
CA SER A 158 -1.47 -10.00 -6.37
C SER A 158 -1.86 -9.67 -4.94
N VAL A 159 -2.78 -8.74 -4.74
CA VAL A 159 -3.31 -8.39 -3.41
C VAL A 159 -4.82 -8.40 -3.48
N VAL A 160 -5.45 -9.21 -2.64
CA VAL A 160 -6.89 -9.44 -2.63
C VAL A 160 -7.43 -9.25 -1.22
N ARG A 161 -8.57 -8.57 -1.09
CA ARG A 161 -9.28 -8.40 0.19
C ARG A 161 -9.62 -9.77 0.78
N SER A 162 -9.22 -10.01 2.02
CA SER A 162 -9.71 -11.18 2.76
C SER A 162 -11.10 -10.86 3.28
N GLY A 163 -12.04 -11.78 3.07
CA GLY A 163 -13.43 -11.68 3.54
C GLY A 163 -13.55 -11.64 5.07
#